data_AF-A0AAD5ZLP8-F1
#
_entry.id   AF-A0AAD5ZLP8-F1
#
_cell.length_a   1.000
_cell.length_b   1.000
_cell.length_c   1.000
_cell.angle_alpha   90.00
_cell.angle_beta   90.00
_cell.angle_gamma   90.00
#
_symmetry.space_group_name_H-M   'P 1'
#
loop_
_entity.id
_entity.type
_entity.pdbx_description
1 polymer ?
#
loop_
_entity_poly.entity_id
_entity_poly.type
_entity_poly.pdbx_seq_one_letter_code
_entity_poly.pdbx_strand_id
1 'polypeptide(L)'
;MPSSYLKQKLRNYEAHHKKCGPNTPLYQKSIEQLNSGHSVELMECNYVVWIPYMGLGNRILTLVSTFLYAILTNRVMLIHVPDDTVDLFCEPFPDTSWILPPDFPIKNLNQLDVNSNVTYRNMLDKHVISNDPNTKVESLPSYVYVHLSHDIEHSDRVLPEIDLNGTTPWKTNEPRSKAILVASLNADYYERLKSMYYEHSAKSGEFVSVYQPSHEERQKTEIQSHNQKALAEIYLLSLCDVLMTSAYSTFGYIGYGLAGIKPIFLMTVHDKVPDPPCARAVSREPCNLTPLLNTCTGKTVDEEKFQQHVKQCEDVDHGIKLFD
;
A
#
# COMPACT_ATOMS: atom_id res chain seq x y z
N MET A 1 5.53 -4.07 19.01
CA MET A 1 6.10 -2.81 19.56
C MET A 1 7.31 -2.43 18.73
N PRO A 2 7.42 -1.19 18.23
CA PRO A 2 8.52 -0.78 17.35
C PRO A 2 9.86 -0.70 18.09
N SER A 3 10.94 -1.03 17.38
CA SER A 3 12.31 -1.03 17.90
C SER A 3 12.80 0.38 18.29
N SER A 4 13.81 0.45 19.16
CA SER A 4 14.49 1.70 19.52
C SER A 4 15.08 2.40 18.29
N TYR A 5 15.67 1.65 17.37
CA TYR A 5 16.21 2.16 16.12
C TYR A 5 15.13 2.81 15.24
N LEU A 6 13.98 2.15 15.05
CA LEU A 6 12.87 2.72 14.27
C LEU A 6 12.31 3.99 14.93
N LYS A 7 12.13 3.99 16.26
CA LYS A 7 11.71 5.18 17.01
C LYS A 7 12.68 6.36 16.80
N GLN A 8 13.99 6.13 16.89
CA GLN A 8 14.99 7.17 16.67
C GLN A 8 15.00 7.64 15.21
N LYS A 9 14.89 6.72 14.25
CA LYS A 9 14.87 7.03 12.82
C LYS A 9 13.65 7.89 12.44
N LEU A 10 12.48 7.66 13.06
CA LEU A 10 11.29 8.50 12.92
C LEU A 10 11.47 9.89 13.55
N ARG A 11 12.01 10.02 14.76
CA ARG A 11 12.32 11.35 15.34
C ARG A 11 13.36 12.13 14.54
N ASN A 12 14.35 11.45 13.96
CA ASN A 12 15.29 12.07 13.04
C ASN A 12 14.61 12.51 11.73
N TYR A 13 13.62 11.75 11.24
CA TYR A 13 12.82 12.14 10.09
C TYR A 13 11.98 13.39 10.38
N GLU A 14 11.28 13.45 11.51
CA GLU A 14 10.49 14.62 11.93
C GLU A 14 11.37 15.89 12.02
N ALA A 15 12.58 15.77 12.58
CA ALA A 15 13.54 16.88 12.61
C ALA A 15 14.04 17.31 11.22
N HIS A 16 14.24 16.36 10.30
CA HIS A 16 14.58 16.64 8.91
C HIS A 16 13.39 17.32 8.18
N HIS A 17 12.17 16.81 8.36
CA HIS A 17 10.95 17.39 7.81
C HIS A 17 10.70 18.82 8.31
N LYS A 18 10.97 19.10 9.60
CA LYS A 18 10.90 20.45 10.17
C LYS A 18 12.00 21.42 9.67
N LYS A 19 13.10 20.89 9.14
CA LYS A 19 14.19 21.68 8.54
C LYS A 19 14.00 21.95 7.04
N CYS A 20 13.44 20.98 6.31
CA CYS A 20 13.40 20.93 4.85
C CYS A 20 11.98 20.91 4.25
N GLY A 21 10.93 20.90 5.06
CA GLY A 21 9.54 20.85 4.62
C GLY A 21 9.04 22.17 4.01
N PRO A 22 7.77 22.21 3.55
CA PRO A 22 7.18 23.38 2.92
C PRO A 22 7.32 24.66 3.75
N ASN A 23 7.41 25.80 3.07
CA ASN A 23 7.59 27.13 3.65
C ASN A 23 8.90 27.36 4.43
N THR A 24 9.85 26.42 4.45
CA THR A 24 11.20 26.65 5.00
C THR A 24 12.13 27.35 3.99
N PRO A 25 13.17 28.08 4.44
CA PRO A 25 14.15 28.70 3.53
C PRO A 25 14.92 27.69 2.67
N LEU A 26 15.14 26.48 3.19
CA LEU A 26 15.82 25.42 2.44
C LEU A 26 14.91 24.79 1.38
N TYR A 27 13.61 24.66 1.66
CA TYR A 27 12.61 24.31 0.65
C TYR A 27 12.55 25.36 -0.46
N GLN A 28 12.58 26.65 -0.13
CA GLN A 28 12.64 27.73 -1.13
C GLN A 28 13.87 27.60 -2.04
N LYS A 29 15.08 27.38 -1.48
CA LYS A 29 16.29 27.12 -2.27
C LYS A 29 16.16 25.87 -3.17
N SER A 30 15.46 24.83 -2.72
CA SER A 30 15.17 23.64 -3.55
C SER A 30 14.18 23.92 -4.68
N ILE A 31 13.20 24.81 -4.47
CA ILE A 31 12.28 25.26 -5.52
C ILE A 31 12.99 26.18 -6.54
N GLU A 32 13.95 27.01 -6.11
CA GLU A 32 14.83 27.76 -7.01
C GLU A 32 15.65 26.83 -7.92
N GLN A 33 16.25 25.78 -7.37
CA GLN A 33 16.97 24.78 -8.17
C GLN A 33 16.05 24.03 -9.13
N LEU A 34 14.85 23.63 -8.70
CA LEU A 34 13.84 23.00 -9.54
C LEU A 34 13.43 23.88 -10.73
N ASN A 35 13.25 25.20 -10.50
CA ASN A 35 12.97 26.17 -11.55
C ASN A 35 14.15 26.39 -12.53
N SER A 36 15.39 26.13 -12.11
CA SER A 36 16.58 26.18 -12.99
C SER A 36 16.70 24.97 -13.94
N GLY A 37 15.90 23.92 -13.72
CA GLY A 37 15.88 22.69 -14.51
C GLY A 37 17.03 21.73 -14.23
N HIS A 38 18.16 22.18 -13.66
CA HIS A 38 19.41 21.42 -13.51
C HIS A 38 19.87 21.37 -12.03
N SER A 39 20.63 20.35 -11.66
CA SER A 39 21.13 20.17 -10.28
C SER A 39 22.40 20.99 -10.02
N VAL A 40 22.26 22.31 -9.88
CA VAL A 40 23.37 23.29 -9.80
C VAL A 40 24.31 23.10 -8.59
N GLU A 41 23.85 22.46 -7.50
CA GLU A 41 24.62 22.27 -6.26
C GLU A 41 24.15 21.01 -5.52
N LEU A 42 25.03 20.41 -4.71
CA LEU A 42 24.65 19.36 -3.74
C LEU A 42 23.72 19.94 -2.66
N MET A 43 22.43 19.68 -2.79
CA MET A 43 21.41 20.19 -1.86
C MET A 43 21.40 19.42 -0.54
N GLU A 44 21.33 20.16 0.57
CA GLU A 44 21.14 19.59 1.90
C GLU A 44 19.77 18.88 2.03
N CYS A 45 18.74 19.44 1.43
CA CYS A 45 17.39 18.87 1.39
C CYS A 45 17.16 18.14 0.06
N ASN A 46 16.75 16.88 0.14
CA ASN A 46 16.39 16.04 -1.00
C ASN A 46 14.95 15.56 -0.83
N TYR A 47 14.20 15.38 -1.93
CA TYR A 47 12.76 15.14 -1.87
C TYR A 47 12.36 13.87 -2.63
N VAL A 48 11.20 13.34 -2.27
CA VAL A 48 10.37 12.45 -3.09
C VAL A 48 8.94 12.97 -3.04
N VAL A 49 8.30 13.14 -4.19
CA VAL A 49 6.89 13.55 -4.29
C VAL A 49 6.07 12.31 -4.61
N TRP A 50 5.15 11.95 -3.72
CA TRP A 50 4.18 10.88 -3.96
C TRP A 50 2.98 11.43 -4.72
N ILE A 51 2.57 10.70 -5.76
CA ILE A 51 1.45 11.04 -6.62
C ILE A 51 0.39 9.91 -6.45
N PRO A 52 -0.84 10.22 -6.02
CA PRO A 52 -1.88 9.22 -5.85
C PRO A 52 -2.27 8.61 -7.18
N TYR A 53 -2.42 7.28 -7.18
CA TYR A 53 -2.84 6.50 -8.33
C TYR A 53 -3.74 5.34 -7.88
N MET A 54 -4.70 4.96 -8.72
CA MET A 54 -5.69 3.90 -8.45
C MET A 54 -6.51 4.11 -7.16
N GLY A 55 -7.17 3.05 -6.67
CA GLY A 55 -8.10 3.07 -5.53
C GLY A 55 -7.44 3.33 -4.17
N LEU A 56 -8.25 3.70 -3.17
CA LEU A 56 -7.78 4.10 -1.83
C LEU A 56 -6.80 3.11 -1.17
N GLY A 57 -7.04 1.80 -1.26
CA GLY A 57 -6.12 0.78 -0.73
C GLY A 57 -4.72 0.83 -1.38
N ASN A 58 -4.67 0.99 -2.71
CA ASN A 58 -3.41 1.16 -3.44
C ASN A 58 -2.72 2.47 -3.07
N ARG A 59 -3.50 3.56 -2.91
CA ARG A 59 -2.97 4.85 -2.45
C ARG A 59 -2.31 4.73 -1.08
N ILE A 60 -2.95 4.10 -0.10
CA ILE A 60 -2.37 3.95 1.26
C ILE A 60 -1.13 3.03 1.23
N LEU A 61 -1.16 1.90 0.52
CA LEU A 61 0.01 1.01 0.40
C LEU A 61 1.22 1.70 -0.26
N THR A 62 1.00 2.41 -1.36
CA THR A 62 2.09 3.12 -2.05
C THR A 62 2.60 4.31 -1.24
N LEU A 63 1.72 5.04 -0.56
CA LEU A 63 2.07 6.11 0.38
C LEU A 63 3.04 5.62 1.47
N VAL A 64 2.70 4.52 2.16
CA VAL A 64 3.56 3.91 3.20
C VAL A 64 4.88 3.40 2.60
N SER A 65 4.85 2.84 1.39
CA SER A 65 6.04 2.37 0.67
C SER A 65 6.98 3.52 0.29
N THR A 66 6.44 4.64 -0.19
CA THR A 66 7.21 5.87 -0.48
C THR A 66 7.76 6.50 0.80
N PHE A 67 7.03 6.44 1.91
CA PHE A 67 7.53 6.91 3.21
C PHE A 67 8.72 6.08 3.71
N LEU A 68 8.66 4.75 3.57
CA LEU A 68 9.80 3.87 3.85
C LEU A 68 11.00 4.19 2.95
N TYR A 69 10.78 4.38 1.64
CA TYR A 69 11.82 4.81 0.71
C TYR A 69 12.44 6.17 1.10
N ALA A 70 11.63 7.14 1.51
CA ALA A 70 12.07 8.47 1.95
C ALA A 70 12.95 8.37 3.22
N ILE A 71 12.53 7.56 4.20
CA ILE A 71 13.30 7.26 5.41
C ILE A 71 14.64 6.60 5.08
N LEU A 72 14.65 5.62 4.18
CA LEU A 72 15.86 4.88 3.80
C LEU A 72 16.85 5.74 3.01
N THR A 73 16.36 6.58 2.10
CA THR A 73 17.19 7.45 1.23
C THR A 73 17.47 8.84 1.80
N ASN A 74 16.99 9.14 3.02
CA ASN A 74 17.07 10.46 3.66
C ASN A 74 16.49 11.58 2.78
N ARG A 75 15.24 11.40 2.36
CA ARG A 75 14.46 12.39 1.61
C ARG A 75 13.27 12.90 2.44
N VAL A 76 12.91 14.15 2.28
CA VAL A 76 11.58 14.68 2.63
C VAL A 76 10.55 14.07 1.69
N MET A 77 9.41 13.66 2.21
CA MET A 77 8.29 13.16 1.43
C MET A 77 7.20 14.23 1.38
N LEU A 78 6.78 14.59 0.18
CA LEU A 78 5.63 15.48 -0.03
C LEU A 78 4.53 14.73 -0.79
N ILE A 79 3.28 15.02 -0.50
CA ILE A 79 2.12 14.32 -1.09
C ILE A 79 1.30 15.27 -1.96
N HIS A 80 1.01 14.86 -3.19
CA HIS A 80 -0.03 15.52 -3.98
C HIS A 80 -1.41 15.07 -3.47
N VAL A 81 -2.25 16.00 -3.05
CA VAL A 81 -3.60 15.74 -2.50
C VAL A 81 -4.66 16.20 -3.50
N PRO A 82 -5.26 15.28 -4.29
CA PRO A 82 -6.46 15.54 -5.08
C PRO A 82 -7.71 15.66 -4.20
N ASP A 83 -8.73 16.34 -4.73
CA ASP A 83 -10.00 16.68 -4.07
C ASP A 83 -10.71 15.47 -3.43
N ASP A 84 -10.56 14.28 -4.01
CA ASP A 84 -11.13 13.02 -3.50
C ASP A 84 -10.43 12.47 -2.23
N THR A 85 -9.31 13.07 -1.82
CA THR A 85 -8.52 12.69 -0.64
C THR A 85 -8.36 13.79 0.41
N VAL A 86 -8.92 14.98 0.17
CA VAL A 86 -8.98 16.06 1.16
C VAL A 86 -9.71 15.57 2.41
N ASP A 87 -9.21 15.97 3.58
CA ASP A 87 -9.70 15.60 4.92
C ASP A 87 -9.71 14.09 5.27
N LEU A 88 -9.12 13.21 4.46
CA LEU A 88 -9.01 11.77 4.80
C LEU A 88 -7.93 11.47 5.86
N PHE A 89 -6.85 12.26 5.90
CA PHE A 89 -5.69 12.00 6.74
C PHE A 89 -5.26 13.26 7.50
N CYS A 90 -4.88 13.07 8.78
CA CYS A 90 -4.28 14.12 9.59
C CYS A 90 -2.80 14.34 9.18
N GLU A 91 -2.24 15.49 9.56
CA GLU A 91 -0.80 15.73 9.45
C GLU A 91 0.00 14.75 10.34
N PRO A 92 0.93 13.95 9.78
CA PRO A 92 1.67 12.94 10.53
C PRO A 92 2.93 13.49 11.22
N PHE A 93 3.38 14.70 10.87
CA PHE A 93 4.68 15.25 11.27
C PHE A 93 4.51 16.55 12.08
N PRO A 94 4.88 16.59 13.38
CA PRO A 94 4.66 17.75 14.25
C PRO A 94 5.19 19.07 13.68
N ASP A 95 4.40 20.14 13.85
CA ASP A 95 4.69 21.52 13.44
C ASP A 95 5.01 21.72 11.94
N THR A 96 4.59 20.79 11.06
CA THR A 96 4.84 20.85 9.61
C THR A 96 3.64 20.35 8.81
N SER A 97 3.69 20.51 7.48
CA SER A 97 2.74 19.87 6.56
C SER A 97 3.48 19.00 5.54
N TRP A 98 3.01 17.77 5.33
CA TRP A 98 3.46 16.90 4.23
C TRP A 98 2.81 17.22 2.88
N ILE A 99 1.80 18.11 2.84
CA ILE A 99 1.07 18.43 1.63
C ILE A 99 1.95 19.25 0.67
N LEU A 100 1.97 18.84 -0.59
CA LEU A 100 2.68 19.55 -1.66
C LEU A 100 2.00 20.92 -1.91
N PRO A 101 2.72 22.05 -1.80
CA PRO A 101 2.14 23.39 -2.00
C PRO A 101 1.54 23.59 -3.41
N PRO A 102 0.42 24.33 -3.55
CA PRO A 102 -0.28 24.51 -4.83
C PRO A 102 0.51 25.33 -5.86
N ASP A 103 1.46 26.16 -5.39
CA ASP A 103 2.39 26.93 -6.21
C ASP A 103 3.52 26.07 -6.81
N PHE A 104 3.72 24.81 -6.35
CA PHE A 104 4.81 23.91 -6.78
C PHE A 104 5.04 23.90 -8.31
N PRO A 105 6.28 24.08 -8.81
CA PRO A 105 6.53 24.38 -10.23
C PRO A 105 6.01 23.36 -11.24
N ILE A 106 6.14 22.05 -10.95
CA ILE A 106 5.75 21.00 -11.89
C ILE A 106 4.23 20.84 -11.85
N LYS A 107 3.57 21.35 -12.88
CA LYS A 107 2.12 21.21 -13.07
C LYS A 107 1.79 19.86 -13.71
N ASN A 108 0.54 19.44 -13.59
CA ASN A 108 0.00 18.20 -14.17
C ASN A 108 0.75 16.92 -13.74
N LEU A 109 1.18 16.81 -12.48
CA LEU A 109 1.83 15.61 -11.93
C LEU A 109 1.00 14.32 -12.16
N ASN A 110 -0.33 14.44 -12.12
CA ASN A 110 -1.29 13.38 -12.41
C ASN A 110 -1.35 12.95 -13.89
N GLN A 111 -0.65 13.62 -14.80
CA GLN A 111 -0.54 13.26 -16.23
C GLN A 111 0.81 12.61 -16.58
N LEU A 112 1.69 12.38 -15.59
CA LEU A 112 3.00 11.75 -15.80
C LEU A 112 2.86 10.22 -15.94
N ASP A 113 3.37 9.70 -17.05
CA ASP A 113 3.17 8.31 -17.49
C ASP A 113 4.49 7.63 -17.92
N VAL A 114 4.41 6.37 -18.36
CA VAL A 114 5.59 5.63 -18.86
C VAL A 114 6.24 6.30 -20.08
N ASN A 115 5.48 7.02 -20.93
CA ASN A 115 5.98 7.66 -22.15
C ASN A 115 6.61 9.04 -21.91
N SER A 116 6.38 9.64 -20.74
CA SER A 116 6.84 10.98 -20.38
C SER A 116 8.37 11.12 -20.50
N ASN A 117 8.83 12.20 -21.14
CA ASN A 117 10.27 12.43 -21.37
C ASN A 117 11.11 12.50 -20.08
N VAL A 118 10.46 12.81 -18.94
CA VAL A 118 11.10 12.93 -17.63
C VAL A 118 11.12 11.63 -16.82
N THR A 119 10.61 10.53 -17.36
CA THR A 119 10.65 9.20 -16.73
C THR A 119 12.09 8.67 -16.68
N TYR A 120 12.54 8.15 -15.54
CA TYR A 120 13.91 7.65 -15.32
C TYR A 120 14.41 6.71 -16.43
N ARG A 121 13.54 5.79 -16.89
CA ARG A 121 13.79 4.92 -18.05
C ARG A 121 14.08 5.72 -19.33
N ASN A 122 13.19 6.63 -19.70
CA ASN A 122 13.33 7.44 -20.91
C ASN A 122 14.54 8.39 -20.84
N MET A 123 14.91 8.86 -19.65
CA MET A 123 16.14 9.64 -19.43
C MET A 123 17.41 8.78 -19.58
N LEU A 124 17.43 7.54 -19.08
CA LEU A 124 18.53 6.60 -19.30
C LEU A 124 18.67 6.23 -20.79
N ASP A 125 17.58 5.81 -21.43
CA ASP A 125 17.56 5.38 -22.83
C ASP A 125 18.05 6.52 -23.75
N LYS A 126 17.68 7.76 -23.45
CA LYS A 126 18.11 8.98 -24.16
C LYS A 126 19.46 9.55 -23.67
N HIS A 127 20.14 8.88 -22.75
CA HIS A 127 21.45 9.26 -22.20
C HIS A 127 21.47 10.68 -21.55
N VAL A 128 20.31 11.14 -21.05
CA VAL A 128 20.14 12.39 -20.29
C VAL A 128 20.66 12.22 -18.86
N ILE A 129 20.60 11.00 -18.33
CA ILE A 129 21.21 10.60 -17.06
C ILE A 129 22.04 9.34 -17.28
N SER A 130 23.00 9.11 -16.39
CA SER A 130 23.90 7.95 -16.41
C SER A 130 24.00 7.32 -15.03
N ASN A 131 24.28 6.02 -15.00
CA ASN A 131 24.58 5.27 -13.78
C ASN A 131 26.09 5.30 -13.44
N ASP A 132 26.90 6.04 -14.19
CA ASP A 132 28.30 6.30 -13.86
C ASP A 132 28.41 7.23 -12.63
N PRO A 133 29.03 6.80 -11.51
CA PRO A 133 29.19 7.64 -10.31
C PRO A 133 30.11 8.86 -10.52
N ASN A 134 30.81 8.96 -11.65
CA ASN A 134 31.60 10.13 -12.03
C ASN A 134 30.77 11.20 -12.77
N THR A 135 29.48 10.97 -13.00
CA THR A 135 28.58 11.94 -13.66
C THR A 135 28.50 13.24 -12.85
N LYS A 136 28.78 14.37 -13.52
CA LYS A 136 28.74 15.70 -12.88
C LYS A 136 27.32 16.05 -12.44
N VAL A 137 27.17 16.47 -11.18
CA VAL A 137 25.86 16.81 -10.60
C VAL A 137 25.20 17.94 -11.41
N GLU A 138 25.99 18.91 -11.87
CA GLU A 138 25.55 20.06 -12.67
C GLU A 138 24.99 19.68 -14.05
N SER A 139 25.25 18.45 -14.52
CA SER A 139 24.68 17.89 -15.76
C SER A 139 23.40 17.09 -15.55
N LEU A 140 23.03 16.79 -14.30
CA LEU A 140 21.82 16.04 -13.98
C LEU A 140 20.58 16.96 -13.97
N PRO A 141 19.42 16.49 -14.41
CA PRO A 141 18.16 17.22 -14.28
C PRO A 141 17.81 17.42 -12.80
N SER A 142 17.10 18.51 -12.51
CA SER A 142 16.64 18.88 -11.16
C SER A 142 15.57 17.94 -10.57
N TYR A 143 14.89 17.14 -11.41
CA TYR A 143 13.98 16.09 -10.98
C TYR A 143 13.92 14.95 -12.01
N VAL A 144 13.36 13.82 -11.58
CA VAL A 144 13.06 12.67 -12.43
C VAL A 144 11.75 12.04 -11.97
N TYR A 145 10.93 11.57 -12.90
CA TYR A 145 9.74 10.79 -12.59
C TYR A 145 10.09 9.30 -12.54
N VAL A 146 9.64 8.59 -11.49
CA VAL A 146 9.88 7.16 -11.33
C VAL A 146 8.52 6.45 -11.40
N HIS A 147 8.20 5.97 -12.59
CA HIS A 147 6.96 5.25 -12.87
C HIS A 147 7.04 3.82 -12.29
N LEU A 148 6.25 3.55 -11.26
CA LEU A 148 6.20 2.29 -10.51
C LEU A 148 4.77 1.70 -10.47
N SER A 149 4.08 1.78 -11.61
CA SER A 149 2.72 1.27 -11.78
C SER A 149 2.72 -0.17 -12.33
N HIS A 150 1.54 -0.79 -12.37
CA HIS A 150 1.30 -2.19 -12.71
C HIS A 150 1.17 -2.43 -14.23
N ASP A 151 1.11 -1.38 -15.04
CA ASP A 151 1.17 -1.40 -16.51
C ASP A 151 2.59 -1.66 -17.07
N ILE A 152 3.55 -2.00 -16.20
CA ILE A 152 4.82 -2.63 -16.59
C ILE A 152 4.53 -4.09 -16.99
N GLU A 153 4.23 -4.31 -18.28
CA GLU A 153 3.86 -5.61 -18.85
C GLU A 153 4.87 -6.73 -18.51
N HIS A 154 4.37 -7.80 -17.89
CA HIS A 154 5.04 -9.10 -17.77
C HIS A 154 4.09 -10.20 -18.28
N SER A 155 4.60 -11.12 -19.09
CA SER A 155 3.81 -12.05 -19.91
C SER A 155 3.30 -13.29 -19.17
N ASP A 156 2.12 -13.79 -19.55
CA ASP A 156 1.39 -14.91 -18.94
C ASP A 156 2.13 -16.27 -18.93
N ARG A 157 1.75 -17.19 -18.00
CA ARG A 157 1.18 -18.54 -18.29
C ARG A 157 0.92 -19.50 -17.09
N VAL A 158 -0.37 -19.69 -16.73
CA VAL A 158 -1.16 -20.96 -16.82
C VAL A 158 -0.76 -22.25 -16.00
N LEU A 159 -1.54 -22.56 -14.94
CA LEU A 159 -2.08 -23.88 -14.43
C LEU A 159 -1.12 -25.00 -13.90
N PRO A 160 -1.55 -26.09 -13.16
CA PRO A 160 -2.91 -26.57 -12.74
C PRO A 160 -3.09 -26.99 -11.22
N GLU A 161 -4.07 -27.88 -10.90
CA GLU A 161 -4.82 -28.15 -9.62
C GLU A 161 -4.29 -29.25 -8.62
N ILE A 162 -5.09 -29.51 -7.54
CA ILE A 162 -5.34 -30.76 -6.70
C ILE A 162 -4.95 -30.68 -5.17
N ASP A 163 -5.65 -31.22 -4.14
CA ASP A 163 -7.08 -31.58 -3.81
C ASP A 163 -7.21 -32.10 -2.31
N LEU A 164 -8.45 -32.30 -1.78
CA LEU A 164 -8.92 -33.18 -0.65
C LEU A 164 -8.83 -32.82 0.86
N ASN A 165 -9.92 -32.23 1.39
CA ASN A 165 -10.82 -32.72 2.49
C ASN A 165 -10.33 -33.35 3.84
N GLY A 166 -10.93 -32.91 4.97
CA GLY A 166 -11.00 -33.68 6.24
C GLY A 166 -11.67 -32.98 7.44
N THR A 167 -12.74 -33.55 8.04
CA THR A 167 -13.54 -32.93 9.13
C THR A 167 -13.56 -33.74 10.44
N THR A 168 -13.59 -33.10 11.62
CA THR A 168 -14.15 -33.66 12.88
C THR A 168 -14.39 -32.57 13.95
N PRO A 169 -15.29 -32.73 14.95
CA PRO A 169 -15.93 -31.56 15.60
C PRO A 169 -16.16 -31.62 17.14
N TRP A 170 -16.84 -30.59 17.68
CA TRP A 170 -17.41 -30.41 19.05
C TRP A 170 -16.48 -30.02 20.22
N LYS A 171 -16.81 -28.88 20.88
CA LYS A 171 -17.42 -28.84 22.22
C LYS A 171 -17.97 -27.44 22.54
N THR A 172 -18.92 -27.35 23.47
CA THR A 172 -19.62 -26.13 23.92
C THR A 172 -19.07 -25.61 25.24
N ASN A 173 -19.22 -24.30 25.50
CA ASN A 173 -19.19 -23.68 26.83
C ASN A 173 -19.68 -22.22 26.75
N GLU A 174 -20.76 -21.92 27.49
CA GLU A 174 -21.38 -20.60 27.77
C GLU A 174 -21.71 -19.65 26.57
N PRO A 175 -22.87 -18.96 26.58
CA PRO A 175 -23.33 -18.16 25.44
C PRO A 175 -22.55 -16.86 25.29
N ARG A 176 -21.43 -16.92 24.56
CA ARG A 176 -20.71 -15.74 24.07
C ARG A 176 -21.46 -15.13 22.88
N SER A 177 -21.42 -13.80 22.78
CA SER A 177 -21.87 -13.05 21.60
C SER A 177 -20.72 -12.84 20.62
N LYS A 178 -20.98 -13.00 19.31
CA LYS A 178 -20.06 -12.66 18.23
C LYS A 178 -20.70 -11.62 17.30
N ALA A 179 -19.93 -10.60 16.94
CA ALA A 179 -20.28 -9.67 15.87
C ALA A 179 -19.49 -10.04 14.60
N ILE A 180 -20.18 -10.12 13.47
CA ILE A 180 -19.59 -10.27 12.13
C ILE A 180 -19.74 -8.93 11.42
N LEU A 181 -18.61 -8.29 11.10
CA LEU A 181 -18.58 -7.11 10.26
C LEU A 181 -18.36 -7.52 8.80
N VAL A 182 -19.22 -7.02 7.90
CA VAL A 182 -19.13 -7.24 6.46
C VAL A 182 -18.85 -5.88 5.80
N ALA A 183 -17.68 -5.72 5.22
CA ALA A 183 -17.35 -4.61 4.33
C ALA A 183 -17.42 -5.13 2.88
N SER A 184 -18.33 -4.60 2.08
CA SER A 184 -18.56 -5.06 0.71
C SER A 184 -19.36 -4.03 -0.08
N LEU A 185 -19.05 -3.89 -1.38
CA LEU A 185 -19.87 -3.09 -2.29
C LEU A 185 -21.29 -3.65 -2.46
N ASN A 186 -21.47 -4.97 -2.34
CA ASN A 186 -22.76 -5.66 -2.49
C ASN A 186 -23.28 -6.15 -1.12
N ALA A 187 -24.56 -5.91 -0.85
CA ALA A 187 -25.26 -6.35 0.37
C ALA A 187 -25.60 -7.86 0.41
N ASP A 188 -25.57 -8.56 -0.73
CA ASP A 188 -25.92 -9.99 -0.83
C ASP A 188 -25.24 -10.88 0.22
N TYR A 189 -23.94 -10.63 0.49
CA TYR A 189 -23.17 -11.42 1.47
C TYR A 189 -23.65 -11.19 2.91
N TYR A 190 -23.94 -9.94 3.26
CA TYR A 190 -24.46 -9.55 4.56
C TYR A 190 -25.86 -10.12 4.78
N GLU A 191 -26.79 -9.94 3.83
CA GLU A 191 -28.15 -10.45 3.97
C GLU A 191 -28.18 -11.99 4.03
N ARG A 192 -27.35 -12.70 3.26
CA ARG A 192 -27.22 -14.17 3.37
C ARG A 192 -26.70 -14.63 4.73
N LEU A 193 -25.66 -13.98 5.27
CA LEU A 193 -25.12 -14.30 6.60
C LEU A 193 -26.11 -13.95 7.72
N LYS A 194 -26.76 -12.80 7.63
CA LYS A 194 -27.77 -12.31 8.57
C LYS A 194 -28.98 -13.23 8.63
N SER A 195 -29.55 -13.62 7.48
CA SER A 195 -30.65 -14.59 7.44
C SER A 195 -30.24 -15.93 8.02
N MET A 196 -29.05 -16.45 7.68
CA MET A 196 -28.55 -17.72 8.21
C MET A 196 -28.49 -17.74 9.75
N TYR A 197 -27.95 -16.69 10.38
CA TYR A 197 -27.85 -16.62 11.85
C TYR A 197 -29.13 -16.15 12.56
N TYR A 198 -30.08 -15.57 11.83
CA TYR A 198 -31.42 -15.25 12.33
C TYR A 198 -32.34 -16.49 12.32
N GLU A 199 -32.27 -17.30 11.27
CA GLU A 199 -33.06 -18.53 11.11
C GLU A 199 -32.47 -19.72 11.88
N HIS A 200 -31.16 -19.75 12.12
CA HIS A 200 -30.47 -20.87 12.76
C HIS A 200 -29.47 -20.41 13.85
N SER A 201 -29.62 -20.95 15.06
CA SER A 201 -28.64 -20.77 16.13
C SER A 201 -27.29 -21.41 15.77
N ALA A 202 -26.18 -20.78 16.15
CA ALA A 202 -24.85 -21.34 15.91
C ALA A 202 -24.66 -22.67 16.66
N LYS A 203 -23.98 -23.64 16.04
CA LYS A 203 -23.73 -24.99 16.63
C LYS A 203 -22.93 -24.96 17.94
N SER A 204 -22.30 -23.84 18.26
CA SER A 204 -21.58 -23.56 19.52
C SER A 204 -22.50 -23.08 20.66
N GLY A 205 -23.74 -22.69 20.37
CA GLY A 205 -24.64 -22.00 21.31
C GLY A 205 -24.38 -20.50 21.44
N GLU A 206 -23.51 -19.92 20.60
CA GLU A 206 -23.18 -18.50 20.58
C GLU A 206 -24.27 -17.67 19.87
N PHE A 207 -24.53 -16.46 20.37
CA PHE A 207 -25.37 -15.50 19.67
C PHE A 207 -24.55 -14.77 18.61
N VAL A 208 -25.02 -14.73 17.36
CA VAL A 208 -24.30 -14.10 16.24
C VAL A 208 -25.12 -12.96 15.67
N SER A 209 -24.54 -11.76 15.69
CA SER A 209 -25.06 -10.57 15.01
C SER A 209 -24.19 -10.22 13.81
N VAL A 210 -24.80 -9.79 12.71
CA VAL A 210 -24.11 -9.43 11.46
C VAL A 210 -24.41 -7.97 11.13
N TYR A 211 -23.38 -7.22 10.71
CA TYR A 211 -23.46 -5.79 10.41
C TYR A 211 -22.75 -5.45 9.10
N GLN A 212 -23.28 -4.50 8.34
CA GLN A 212 -22.63 -3.90 7.17
C GLN A 212 -22.75 -2.37 7.25
N PRO A 213 -21.64 -1.59 7.22
CA PRO A 213 -21.71 -0.13 7.32
C PRO A 213 -22.20 0.54 6.04
N SER A 214 -21.80 0.04 4.86
CA SER A 214 -22.28 0.51 3.57
C SER A 214 -22.31 -0.59 2.50
N HIS A 215 -23.04 -0.34 1.42
CA HIS A 215 -23.18 -1.21 0.24
C HIS A 215 -23.19 -0.34 -1.04
N GLU A 216 -22.04 0.27 -1.35
CA GLU A 216 -21.91 1.32 -2.37
C GLU A 216 -22.15 0.89 -3.83
N GLU A 217 -22.41 -0.39 -4.09
CA GLU A 217 -22.53 -1.12 -5.38
C GLU A 217 -21.27 -1.13 -6.25
N ARG A 218 -20.63 0.03 -6.43
CA ARG A 218 -19.48 0.25 -7.30
C ARG A 218 -18.49 1.17 -6.61
N GLN A 219 -17.21 0.95 -6.89
CA GLN A 219 -16.13 1.84 -6.45
C GLN A 219 -16.27 3.20 -7.16
N LYS A 220 -16.14 4.29 -6.40
CA LYS A 220 -16.25 5.68 -6.87
C LYS A 220 -15.07 6.47 -6.33
N THR A 221 -13.85 6.09 -6.72
CA THR A 221 -12.60 6.60 -6.14
C THR A 221 -12.52 8.11 -6.11
N GLU A 222 -13.00 8.79 -7.15
CA GLU A 222 -12.91 10.25 -7.30
C GLU A 222 -14.00 11.02 -6.52
N ILE A 223 -14.71 10.36 -5.60
CA ILE A 223 -15.73 10.97 -4.73
C ILE A 223 -15.26 10.92 -3.28
N GLN A 224 -14.92 12.08 -2.72
CA GLN A 224 -14.43 12.25 -1.34
C GLN A 224 -15.29 11.50 -0.30
N SER A 225 -16.62 11.63 -0.37
CA SER A 225 -17.56 10.99 0.57
C SER A 225 -17.66 9.47 0.42
N HIS A 226 -17.29 8.90 -0.74
CA HIS A 226 -17.13 7.46 -0.93
C HIS A 226 -15.81 6.98 -0.31
N ASN A 227 -14.71 7.71 -0.52
CA ASN A 227 -13.42 7.41 0.13
C ASN A 227 -13.48 7.55 1.66
N GLN A 228 -14.25 8.50 2.20
CA GLN A 228 -14.49 8.63 3.65
C GLN A 228 -15.17 7.37 4.23
N LYS A 229 -16.19 6.82 3.56
CA LYS A 229 -16.82 5.55 3.96
C LYS A 229 -15.83 4.37 3.85
N ALA A 230 -15.11 4.27 2.74
CA ALA A 230 -14.12 3.22 2.51
C ALA A 230 -13.01 3.23 3.57
N LEU A 231 -12.52 4.41 3.97
CA LEU A 231 -11.55 4.57 5.04
C LEU A 231 -12.13 4.20 6.41
N ALA A 232 -13.36 4.60 6.71
CA ALA A 232 -14.06 4.21 7.94
C ALA A 232 -14.25 2.69 8.03
N GLU A 233 -14.62 2.02 6.93
CA GLU A 233 -14.72 0.55 6.89
C GLU A 233 -13.37 -0.15 7.06
N ILE A 234 -12.29 0.35 6.45
CA ILE A 234 -10.91 -0.13 6.71
C ILE A 234 -10.57 -0.03 8.20
N TYR A 235 -10.86 1.09 8.85
CA TYR A 235 -10.63 1.25 10.29
C TYR A 235 -11.51 0.30 11.12
N LEU A 236 -12.79 0.15 10.80
CA LEU A 236 -13.69 -0.78 11.50
C LEU A 236 -13.22 -2.25 11.37
N LEU A 237 -12.75 -2.68 10.20
CA LEU A 237 -12.13 -4.00 10.01
C LEU A 237 -10.85 -4.17 10.83
N SER A 238 -10.04 -3.11 10.96
CA SER A 238 -8.79 -3.14 11.74
C SER A 238 -9.00 -3.27 13.27
N LEU A 239 -10.25 -3.14 13.73
CA LEU A 239 -10.66 -3.33 15.13
C LEU A 239 -11.23 -4.73 15.41
N CYS A 240 -11.28 -5.63 14.42
CA CYS A 240 -11.79 -7.00 14.60
C CYS A 240 -10.72 -7.96 15.16
N ASP A 241 -11.08 -8.80 16.14
CA ASP A 241 -10.18 -9.82 16.71
C ASP A 241 -9.66 -10.85 15.68
N VAL A 242 -10.48 -11.11 14.66
CA VAL A 242 -10.20 -12.01 13.54
C VAL A 242 -10.73 -11.34 12.28
N LEU A 243 -9.90 -11.26 11.24
CA LEU A 243 -10.26 -10.66 9.96
C LEU A 243 -10.12 -11.67 8.83
N MET A 244 -11.17 -11.75 7.99
CA MET A 244 -11.15 -12.46 6.71
C MET A 244 -11.11 -11.42 5.59
N THR A 245 -10.28 -11.64 4.57
CA THR A 245 -10.09 -10.70 3.46
C THR A 245 -10.08 -11.44 2.12
N SER A 246 -10.68 -10.87 1.08
CA SER A 246 -10.53 -11.42 -0.27
C SER A 246 -9.06 -11.38 -0.72
N ALA A 247 -8.63 -12.40 -1.46
CA ALA A 247 -7.36 -12.39 -2.19
C ALA A 247 -7.23 -11.14 -3.08
N TYR A 248 -6.00 -10.70 -3.36
CA TYR A 248 -5.66 -9.48 -4.12
C TYR A 248 -6.15 -8.15 -3.48
N SER A 249 -6.93 -8.17 -2.40
CA SER A 249 -7.63 -6.98 -1.89
C SER A 249 -6.72 -6.09 -1.06
N THR A 250 -6.16 -5.05 -1.69
CA THR A 250 -5.36 -4.01 -1.01
C THR A 250 -6.14 -3.26 0.09
N PHE A 251 -7.47 -3.18 -0.03
CA PHE A 251 -8.37 -2.72 1.03
C PHE A 251 -8.27 -3.62 2.28
N GLY A 252 -8.33 -4.95 2.08
CA GLY A 252 -8.08 -5.94 3.13
C GLY A 252 -6.65 -5.87 3.69
N TYR A 253 -5.65 -5.61 2.83
CA TYR A 253 -4.25 -5.51 3.23
C TYR A 253 -4.01 -4.37 4.24
N ILE A 254 -4.63 -3.20 4.03
CA ILE A 254 -4.59 -2.12 5.03
C ILE A 254 -5.34 -2.53 6.31
N GLY A 255 -6.49 -3.20 6.19
CA GLY A 255 -7.27 -3.67 7.33
C GLY A 255 -6.48 -4.56 8.30
N TYR A 256 -5.84 -5.63 7.82
CA TYR A 256 -5.03 -6.50 8.69
C TYR A 256 -3.68 -5.89 9.07
N GLY A 257 -3.10 -5.03 8.23
CA GLY A 257 -1.86 -4.31 8.53
C GLY A 257 -2.02 -3.33 9.70
N LEU A 258 -3.11 -2.55 9.72
CA LEU A 258 -3.45 -1.64 10.83
C LEU A 258 -3.78 -2.41 12.12
N ALA A 259 -4.53 -3.52 12.02
CA ALA A 259 -4.79 -4.40 13.16
C ALA A 259 -3.50 -5.09 13.68
N GLY A 260 -2.50 -5.23 12.81
CA GLY A 260 -1.31 -6.01 13.07
C GLY A 260 -1.62 -7.49 13.29
N ILE A 261 -2.58 -8.09 12.56
CA ILE A 261 -2.96 -9.50 12.69
C ILE A 261 -2.67 -10.30 11.42
N LYS A 262 -2.67 -11.64 11.53
CA LYS A 262 -2.57 -12.54 10.37
C LYS A 262 -3.98 -12.87 9.87
N PRO A 263 -4.40 -12.43 8.67
CA PRO A 263 -5.75 -12.65 8.16
C PRO A 263 -6.00 -14.11 7.76
N ILE A 264 -7.24 -14.39 7.38
CA ILE A 264 -7.61 -15.55 6.56
C ILE A 264 -8.03 -15.01 5.18
N PHE A 265 -7.31 -15.42 4.14
CA PHE A 265 -7.60 -15.05 2.76
C PHE A 265 -8.73 -15.91 2.19
N LEU A 266 -9.79 -15.29 1.67
CA LEU A 266 -10.79 -15.95 0.82
C LEU A 266 -10.22 -16.03 -0.60
N MET A 267 -10.04 -17.24 -1.11
CA MET A 267 -9.35 -17.46 -2.39
C MET A 267 -10.23 -17.08 -3.58
N THR A 268 -9.61 -16.58 -4.66
CA THR A 268 -10.32 -16.09 -5.85
C THR A 268 -11.13 -17.21 -6.52
N VAL A 269 -12.45 -17.04 -6.52
CA VAL A 269 -13.39 -17.89 -7.28
C VAL A 269 -13.23 -17.57 -8.76
N HIS A 270 -12.87 -18.59 -9.54
CA HIS A 270 -12.85 -18.54 -11.01
C HIS A 270 -14.12 -19.26 -11.52
N ASP A 271 -14.03 -20.44 -12.12
CA ASP A 271 -15.20 -21.25 -12.50
C ASP A 271 -15.86 -21.97 -11.31
N LYS A 272 -15.11 -22.18 -10.22
CA LYS A 272 -15.53 -22.90 -9.01
C LYS A 272 -14.96 -22.25 -7.76
N VAL A 273 -15.58 -22.53 -6.62
CA VAL A 273 -15.01 -22.24 -5.29
C VAL A 273 -13.79 -23.15 -5.09
N PRO A 274 -12.61 -22.61 -4.71
CA PRO A 274 -11.41 -23.42 -4.44
C PRO A 274 -11.59 -24.37 -3.24
N ASP A 275 -10.80 -25.45 -3.19
CA ASP A 275 -10.58 -26.26 -1.98
C ASP A 275 -9.07 -26.27 -1.64
N PRO A 276 -8.64 -25.75 -0.47
CA PRO A 276 -9.46 -25.07 0.53
C PRO A 276 -9.98 -23.71 0.01
N PRO A 277 -11.21 -23.29 0.39
CA PRO A 277 -11.79 -22.01 -0.04
C PRO A 277 -11.11 -20.80 0.61
N CYS A 278 -10.24 -21.04 1.59
CA CYS A 278 -9.49 -20.00 2.27
C CYS A 278 -8.10 -20.49 2.74
N ALA A 279 -7.11 -19.60 2.66
CA ALA A 279 -5.76 -19.82 3.15
C ALA A 279 -5.49 -18.94 4.39
N ARG A 280 -4.76 -19.45 5.39
CA ARG A 280 -4.40 -18.63 6.57
C ARG A 280 -3.03 -18.00 6.35
N ALA A 281 -2.93 -16.69 6.54
CA ALA A 281 -1.68 -15.98 6.37
C ALA A 281 -0.62 -16.38 7.40
N VAL A 282 0.61 -16.49 6.93
CA VAL A 282 1.82 -16.80 7.69
C VAL A 282 2.51 -15.52 8.17
N SER A 283 2.43 -14.40 7.42
CA SER A 283 2.86 -13.07 7.86
C SER A 283 1.71 -12.07 7.99
N ARG A 284 1.99 -10.86 8.48
CA ARG A 284 1.03 -9.74 8.65
C ARG A 284 1.18 -8.68 7.56
N GLU A 285 2.05 -8.94 6.59
CA GLU A 285 2.56 -7.97 5.63
C GLU A 285 1.74 -7.98 4.34
N PRO A 286 1.57 -6.83 3.65
CA PRO A 286 0.83 -6.75 2.40
C PRO A 286 1.56 -7.48 1.26
N CYS A 287 0.80 -7.99 0.29
CA CYS A 287 1.38 -8.53 -0.93
C CYS A 287 1.81 -7.41 -1.89
N ASN A 288 3.06 -7.46 -2.39
CA ASN A 288 3.44 -6.75 -3.60
C ASN A 288 2.96 -7.57 -4.81
N LEU A 289 1.89 -7.09 -5.45
CA LEU A 289 1.25 -7.74 -6.59
C LEU A 289 2.10 -7.69 -7.88
N THR A 290 3.00 -6.72 -8.01
CA THR A 290 3.82 -6.54 -9.24
C THR A 290 5.31 -6.39 -8.88
N PRO A 291 5.98 -7.49 -8.49
CA PRO A 291 7.40 -7.47 -8.18
C PRO A 291 8.26 -7.33 -9.44
N LEU A 292 9.23 -6.41 -9.39
CA LEU A 292 10.23 -6.23 -10.45
C LEU A 292 11.32 -7.32 -10.34
N LEU A 293 11.08 -8.48 -10.94
CA LEU A 293 11.98 -9.66 -10.92
C LEU A 293 13.18 -9.53 -11.87
N ASN A 294 13.86 -8.38 -11.86
CA ASN A 294 15.02 -8.09 -12.71
C ASN A 294 16.35 -8.38 -12.02
N THR A 295 17.30 -8.99 -12.74
CA THR A 295 18.65 -9.28 -12.23
C THR A 295 19.54 -8.03 -12.25
N CYS A 296 19.86 -7.49 -11.09
CA CYS A 296 20.84 -6.40 -10.96
C CYS A 296 22.28 -6.92 -11.04
N THR A 297 23.17 -6.18 -11.72
CA THR A 297 24.62 -6.44 -11.78
C THR A 297 25.35 -6.02 -10.50
N GLY A 298 24.88 -6.52 -9.35
CA GLY A 298 25.39 -6.20 -8.02
C GLY A 298 26.29 -7.30 -7.42
N LYS A 299 26.55 -7.17 -6.11
CA LYS A 299 27.04 -8.31 -5.31
C LYS A 299 25.96 -9.39 -5.27
N THR A 300 26.37 -10.65 -5.35
CA THR A 300 25.45 -11.78 -5.11
C THR A 300 24.82 -11.66 -3.72
N VAL A 301 23.50 -11.79 -3.69
CA VAL A 301 22.73 -11.86 -2.45
C VAL A 301 22.79 -13.32 -1.96
N ASP A 302 22.77 -13.49 -0.64
CA ASP A 302 22.52 -14.77 0.00
C ASP A 302 21.06 -15.17 -0.27
N GLU A 303 20.84 -16.04 -1.28
CA GLU A 303 19.51 -16.40 -1.76
C GLU A 303 18.69 -17.15 -0.70
N GLU A 304 19.32 -18.00 0.11
CA GLU A 304 18.65 -18.71 1.22
C GLU A 304 18.14 -17.70 2.26
N LYS A 305 18.99 -16.74 2.65
CA LYS A 305 18.62 -15.68 3.59
C LYS A 305 17.62 -14.68 3.01
N PHE A 306 17.63 -14.45 1.70
CA PHE A 306 16.60 -13.66 1.02
C PHE A 306 15.26 -14.40 1.05
N GLN A 307 15.24 -15.67 0.62
CA GLN A 307 14.05 -16.53 0.62
C GLN A 307 13.54 -16.84 2.03
N GLN A 308 14.36 -16.69 3.08
CA GLN A 308 13.88 -16.76 4.47
C GLN A 308 12.85 -15.66 4.78
N HIS A 309 13.06 -14.44 4.28
CA HIS A 309 12.29 -13.25 4.64
C HIS A 309 11.43 -12.67 3.52
N VAL A 310 11.66 -13.02 2.26
CA VAL A 310 10.85 -12.63 1.10
C VAL A 310 10.38 -13.89 0.40
N LYS A 311 9.06 -14.11 0.35
CA LYS A 311 8.44 -15.30 -0.28
C LYS A 311 7.19 -14.90 -1.05
N GLN A 312 6.69 -15.84 -1.83
CA GLN A 312 5.39 -15.79 -2.50
C GLN A 312 4.25 -15.49 -1.50
N CYS A 313 3.22 -14.76 -1.93
CA CYS A 313 2.03 -14.51 -1.13
C CYS A 313 1.13 -15.76 -1.05
N GLU A 314 0.34 -15.90 0.03
CA GLU A 314 -0.57 -17.04 0.19
C GLU A 314 -1.88 -16.87 -0.61
N ASP A 315 -2.15 -15.66 -1.11
CA ASP A 315 -3.37 -15.30 -1.84
C ASP A 315 -3.12 -14.91 -3.32
N VAL A 316 -1.86 -14.69 -3.72
CA VAL A 316 -1.44 -14.29 -5.07
C VAL A 316 -0.17 -15.05 -5.45
N ASP A 317 -0.21 -15.74 -6.60
CA ASP A 317 0.82 -16.70 -7.03
C ASP A 317 2.10 -16.06 -7.57
N HIS A 318 1.98 -14.94 -8.27
CA HIS A 318 3.10 -14.15 -8.80
C HIS A 318 3.57 -13.02 -7.86
N GLY A 319 2.84 -12.76 -6.77
CA GLY A 319 3.13 -11.71 -5.81
C GLY A 319 4.12 -12.15 -4.73
N ILE A 320 4.87 -11.20 -4.15
CA ILE A 320 5.80 -11.45 -3.04
C ILE A 320 5.52 -10.56 -1.83
N LYS A 321 5.89 -11.03 -0.64
CA LYS A 321 5.80 -10.23 0.59
C LYS A 321 6.87 -10.59 1.61
N LEU A 322 6.89 -9.82 2.71
CA LEU A 322 7.79 -10.00 3.85
C LEU A 322 7.28 -11.04 4.86
N PHE A 323 8.22 -11.73 5.49
CA PHE A 323 8.02 -12.77 6.51
C PHE A 323 9.06 -12.60 7.64
N ASP A 324 8.60 -12.75 8.89
CA ASP A 324 9.43 -12.78 10.11
C ASP A 324 10.23 -14.10 10.21
#